data_AF-A0A1S1CU00-F1
#
_entry.id   AF-A0A1S1CU00-F1
#
_cell.length_a   1.000
_cell.length_b   1.000
_cell.length_c   1.000
_cell.angle_alpha   90.00
_cell.angle_beta   90.00
_cell.angle_gamma   90.00
#
_symmetry.space_group_name_H-M   'P 1'
#
loop_
_entity.id
_entity.type
_entity.pdbx_description
1 polymer ?
#
loop_
_entity_poly.entity_id
_entity_poly.type
_entity_poly.pdbx_seq_one_letter_code
_entity_poly.pdbx_strand_id
1 'polypeptide(L)'
;MKEITFDAFYQLYQNDQLSLVDVREVEEFEALHLEGAHNLPLSQLADTYDQLDKDQLHYVICKSGMRSARACQFLADQGYEVINVQGGMMAFEEL
;
A
#
# COMPACT_ATOMS: atom_id res chain seq x y z
N MET A 1 6.45 8.88 -10.00
CA MET A 1 5.73 8.21 -8.90
C MET A 1 6.38 8.62 -7.59
N LYS A 2 5.61 8.92 -6.55
CA LYS A 2 6.15 9.23 -5.21
C LYS A 2 6.46 7.92 -4.49
N GLU A 3 7.56 7.89 -3.76
CA GLU A 3 8.00 6.71 -3.01
C GLU A 3 8.48 7.11 -1.61
N ILE A 4 8.43 6.16 -0.68
CA ILE A 4 8.93 6.29 0.68
C ILE A 4 9.68 5.01 1.07
N THR A 5 10.77 5.13 1.83
CA THR A 5 11.45 3.96 2.40
C THR A 5 10.57 3.31 3.48
N PHE A 6 10.74 2.01 3.71
CA PHE A 6 9.98 1.32 4.76
C PHE A 6 10.18 1.97 6.12
N ASP A 7 11.42 2.30 6.51
CA ASP A 7 11.73 2.92 7.81
C ASP A 7 10.99 4.24 7.99
N ALA A 8 11.00 5.12 6.99
CA ALA A 8 10.33 6.41 7.08
C ALA A 8 8.80 6.26 7.11
N PHE A 9 8.26 5.33 6.31
CA PHE A 9 6.84 4.98 6.37
C PHE A 9 6.46 4.42 7.75
N TYR A 10 7.26 3.51 8.30
CA TYR A 10 6.98 2.85 9.57
C TYR A 10 6.98 3.83 10.74
N GLN A 11 7.88 4.83 10.72
CA GLN A 11 7.84 5.94 11.70
C GLN A 11 6.55 6.75 11.61
N LEU A 12 6.03 7.03 10.40
CA LEU A 12 4.75 7.72 10.25
C LEU A 12 3.58 6.83 10.72
N TYR A 13 3.57 5.57 10.28
CA TYR A 13 2.57 4.57 10.64
C TYR A 13 2.43 4.36 12.16
N GLN A 14 3.54 4.46 12.91
CA GLN A 14 3.52 4.34 14.36
C GLN A 14 2.91 5.55 15.08
N ASN A 15 2.92 6.73 14.45
CA ASN A 15 2.54 8.00 15.10
C ASN A 15 1.20 8.54 14.59
N ASP A 16 0.81 8.20 13.37
CA ASP A 16 -0.36 8.74 12.68
C ASP A 16 -1.26 7.62 12.14
N GLN A 17 -2.56 7.89 12.07
CA GLN A 17 -3.49 7.04 11.35
C GLN A 17 -3.38 7.34 9.85
N LEU A 18 -2.64 6.50 9.13
CA LEU A 18 -2.43 6.64 7.69
C LEU A 18 -3.44 5.79 6.90
N SER A 19 -3.81 6.27 5.71
CA SER A 19 -4.52 5.42 4.75
C SER A 19 -3.52 4.48 4.10
N LEU A 20 -3.58 3.20 4.47
CA LEU A 20 -2.67 2.15 4.00
C LEU A 20 -3.43 1.12 3.16
N VAL A 21 -2.97 0.92 1.93
CA VAL A 21 -3.54 -0.04 0.98
C VAL A 21 -2.54 -1.16 0.74
N ASP A 22 -2.92 -2.39 1.10
CA ASP A 22 -2.12 -3.58 0.82
C ASP A 22 -2.63 -4.27 -0.45
N VAL A 23 -1.78 -4.33 -1.47
CA VAL A 23 -2.13 -4.90 -2.78
C VAL A 23 -1.65 -6.33 -2.98
N ARG A 24 -1.28 -7.03 -1.90
CA ARG A 24 -1.03 -8.48 -1.92
C ARG A 24 -2.35 -9.24 -2.08
N GLU A 25 -2.24 -10.51 -2.45
CA GLU A 25 -3.41 -11.40 -2.49
C GLU A 25 -3.95 -11.62 -1.06
N VAL A 26 -5.23 -11.96 -0.97
CA VAL A 26 -5.96 -12.07 0.31
C VAL A 26 -5.26 -13.02 1.27
N GLU A 27 -4.74 -14.14 0.78
CA GLU A 27 -4.08 -15.15 1.61
C GLU A 27 -2.76 -14.64 2.22
N GLU A 28 -2.01 -13.81 1.49
CA GLU A 28 -0.80 -13.16 2.02
C GLU A 28 -1.15 -12.13 3.10
N PHE A 29 -2.25 -11.39 2.89
CA PHE A 29 -2.74 -10.37 3.82
C PHE A 29 -3.26 -11.00 5.12
N GLU A 30 -4.09 -12.04 5.02
CA GLU A 30 -4.64 -12.78 6.16
C GLU A 30 -3.55 -13.46 7.01
N ALA A 31 -2.45 -13.91 6.39
CA ALA A 31 -1.33 -14.52 7.11
C ALA A 31 -0.60 -13.50 8.00
N LEU A 32 -0.31 -12.31 7.48
CA LEU A 32 0.32 -11.22 8.23
C LEU A 32 0.15 -9.90 7.47
N HIS A 33 -0.35 -8.87 8.14
CA HIS A 33 -0.47 -7.51 7.62
C HIS A 33 -0.26 -6.47 8.73
N LEU A 34 -0.04 -5.21 8.31
CA LEU A 34 0.00 -4.06 9.21
C LEU A 34 -1.42 -3.69 9.65
N GLU A 35 -1.61 -3.39 10.94
CA GLU A 35 -2.91 -3.03 11.50
C GLU A 35 -3.52 -1.81 10.78
N GLY A 36 -4.82 -1.86 10.49
CA GLY A 36 -5.51 -0.78 9.79
C GLY A 36 -5.28 -0.73 8.27
N ALA A 37 -4.46 -1.63 7.70
CA ALA A 37 -4.33 -1.76 6.26
C ALA A 37 -5.66 -2.23 5.61
N HIS A 38 -6.00 -1.63 4.47
CA HIS A 38 -7.10 -2.06 3.62
C HIS A 38 -6.57 -2.93 2.48
N ASN A 39 -7.03 -4.18 2.37
CA ASN A 39 -6.58 -5.08 1.33
C ASN A 39 -7.35 -4.86 0.02
N LEU A 40 -6.63 -4.47 -1.03
CA LEU A 40 -7.13 -4.38 -2.40
C LEU A 40 -6.14 -5.10 -3.33
N PRO A 41 -6.28 -6.43 -3.50
CA PRO A 41 -5.34 -7.23 -4.28
C PRO A 41 -5.09 -6.63 -5.66
N LEU A 42 -3.82 -6.59 -6.10
CA LEU A 42 -3.47 -6.05 -7.41
C LEU A 42 -4.23 -6.75 -8.55
N SER A 43 -4.53 -8.04 -8.38
CA SER A 43 -5.32 -8.86 -9.31
C SER A 43 -6.75 -8.35 -9.52
N GLN A 44 -7.32 -7.62 -8.55
CA GLN A 44 -8.69 -7.12 -8.52
C GLN A 44 -8.75 -5.58 -8.52
N LEU A 45 -7.61 -4.90 -8.47
CA LEU A 45 -7.53 -3.46 -8.25
C LEU A 45 -8.28 -2.66 -9.33
N ALA A 46 -8.25 -3.11 -10.59
CA ALA A 46 -8.93 -2.44 -11.69
C ALA A 46 -10.45 -2.34 -11.51
N ASP A 47 -11.04 -3.25 -10.74
CA ASP A 47 -12.48 -3.33 -10.49
C ASP A 47 -12.88 -2.80 -9.11
N THR A 48 -11.92 -2.53 -8.22
CA THR A 48 -12.16 -2.25 -6.79
C THR A 48 -11.56 -0.95 -6.29
N TYR A 49 -10.77 -0.25 -7.11
CA TYR A 49 -10.05 0.97 -6.71
C TYR A 49 -10.96 2.14 -6.31
N ASP A 50 -12.21 2.14 -6.73
CA ASP A 50 -13.21 3.17 -6.45
C ASP A 50 -13.70 3.17 -4.99
N GLN A 51 -13.31 2.16 -4.21
CA GLN A 51 -13.52 2.12 -2.76
C GLN A 51 -12.59 3.06 -1.98
N LEU A 52 -11.51 3.54 -2.62
CA LEU A 52 -10.56 4.45 -2.00
C LEU A 52 -11.09 5.89 -1.98
N ASP A 53 -10.80 6.62 -0.90
CA ASP A 53 -11.15 8.04 -0.77
C ASP A 53 -10.18 8.91 -1.58
N LYS A 54 -10.67 9.48 -2.68
CA LYS A 54 -9.86 10.27 -3.62
C LYS A 54 -9.28 11.56 -3.02
N ASP A 55 -9.82 12.04 -1.90
CA ASP A 55 -9.32 13.23 -1.20
C ASP A 55 -8.22 12.90 -0.17
N GLN A 56 -7.86 11.62 -0.03
CA GLN A 56 -6.82 11.16 0.90
C GLN A 56 -5.55 10.72 0.18
N LEU A 57 -4.42 10.86 0.89
CA LEU A 57 -3.15 10.29 0.49
C LEU A 57 -3.08 8.82 0.91
N HIS A 58 -2.91 7.91 -0.04
CA HIS A 58 -2.77 6.48 0.22
C HIS A 58 -1.32 6.00 0.13
N TYR A 59 -0.87 5.30 1.16
CA TYR A 59 0.37 4.54 1.13
C TYR A 59 0.06 3.15 0.60
N VAL A 60 0.78 2.71 -0.43
CA VAL A 60 0.52 1.43 -1.08
C VAL A 60 1.68 0.48 -0.80
N ILE A 61 1.38 -0.67 -0.22
CA ILE A 61 2.36 -1.67 0.18
C ILE A 61 2.07 -3.01 -0.51
N CYS A 62 3.12 -3.77 -0.79
CA CYS A 62 2.98 -5.17 -1.17
C CYS A 62 4.08 -6.00 -0.49
N LYS A 63 4.41 -7.19 -1.00
CA LYS A 63 5.51 -8.00 -0.44
C LYS A 63 6.87 -7.29 -0.51
N SER A 64 7.25 -6.72 -1.66
CA SER A 64 8.61 -6.22 -1.91
C SER A 64 8.73 -4.81 -2.49
N GLY A 65 7.61 -4.15 -2.77
CA GLY A 65 7.55 -2.86 -3.47
C GLY A 65 7.23 -2.94 -4.97
N MET A 66 7.35 -4.12 -5.62
CA MET A 66 7.14 -4.22 -7.08
C MET A 66 5.66 -4.15 -7.49
N ARG A 67 4.77 -4.87 -6.78
CA ARG A 67 3.32 -4.85 -7.06
C ARG A 67 2.69 -3.51 -6.68
N SER A 68 3.13 -2.91 -5.57
CA SER A 68 2.66 -1.61 -5.10
C SER A 68 3.10 -0.47 -6.02
N ALA A 69 4.28 -0.54 -6.64
CA ALA A 69 4.65 0.40 -7.70
C ALA A 69 3.67 0.33 -8.89
N ARG A 70 3.29 -0.87 -9.34
CA ARG A 70 2.31 -1.03 -10.43
C ARG A 70 0.93 -0.50 -10.02
N ALA A 71 0.49 -0.80 -8.81
CA ALA A 71 -0.76 -0.27 -8.25
C ALA A 71 -0.73 1.27 -8.17
N CYS A 72 0.37 1.86 -7.69
CA CYS A 72 0.53 3.30 -7.63
C CYS A 72 0.46 3.95 -9.02
N GLN A 73 1.07 3.34 -10.03
CA GLN A 73 0.97 3.86 -11.40
C GLN A 73 -0.49 3.88 -11.86
N PHE A 74 -1.19 2.76 -11.71
CA PHE A 74 -2.60 2.64 -12.08
C PHE A 74 -3.48 3.66 -11.33
N LEU A 75 -3.34 3.75 -10.01
CA LEU A 75 -4.13 4.66 -9.17
C LEU A 75 -3.82 6.14 -9.48
N ALA A 76 -2.56 6.49 -9.72
CA ALA A 76 -2.18 7.83 -10.13
C ALA A 76 -2.81 8.22 -11.48
N ASP A 77 -2.89 7.28 -12.44
CA ASP A 77 -3.56 7.51 -13.72
C ASP A 77 -5.09 7.71 -13.55
N GLN A 78 -5.69 7.16 -12.49
CA GLN A 78 -7.07 7.43 -12.08
C GLN A 78 -7.23 8.73 -11.27
N GLY A 79 -6.13 9.42 -10.94
CA GLY A 79 -6.11 10.68 -10.22
C GLY A 79 -6.11 10.56 -8.69
N TYR A 80 -5.65 9.43 -8.14
CA TYR A 80 -5.45 9.28 -6.69
C TYR A 80 -4.07 9.78 -6.27
N GLU A 81 -3.99 10.35 -5.06
CA GLU A 81 -2.72 10.63 -4.42
C GLU A 81 -2.15 9.37 -3.75
N VAL A 82 -1.05 8.86 -4.27
CA VAL A 82 -0.46 7.60 -3.81
C VAL A 82 1.05 7.69 -3.61
N ILE A 83 1.55 6.94 -2.62
CA ILE A 83 2.98 6.76 -2.33
C ILE A 83 3.29 5.27 -2.25
N ASN A 84 4.26 4.81 -3.05
CA ASN A 84 4.75 3.44 -3.00
C ASN A 84 5.67 3.25 -1.77
N VAL A 85 5.38 2.24 -0.94
CA VAL A 85 6.25 1.84 0.18
C VAL A 85 7.31 0.86 -0.33
N GLN A 86 8.57 1.31 -0.36
CA GLN A 86 9.70 0.48 -0.76
C GLN A 86 9.99 -0.60 0.28
N GLY A 87 10.54 -1.74 -0.15
CA GLY A 87 10.84 -2.89 0.73
C GLY A 87 9.61 -3.74 1.05
N GLY A 88 8.42 -3.13 1.11
CA GLY A 88 7.17 -3.83 1.34
C GLY A 88 7.12 -4.55 2.70
N MET A 89 6.29 -5.57 2.80
CA MET A 89 6.16 -6.39 4.02
C MET A 89 7.41 -7.22 4.34
N MET A 90 8.31 -7.48 3.38
CA MET A 90 9.59 -8.13 3.71
C MET A 90 10.42 -7.27 4.66
N ALA A 91 10.42 -5.94 4.48
CA ALA A 91 11.11 -5.04 5.40
C ALA A 91 10.45 -5.03 6.80
N PHE A 92 9.16 -5.31 6.90
CA PHE A 92 8.46 -5.49 8.18
C PHE A 92 8.86 -6.81 8.86
N GLU A 93 8.98 -7.90 8.11
CA GLU A 93 9.37 -9.22 8.61
C GLU A 93 10.81 -9.27 9.14
N GLU A 94 11.64 -8.30 8.77
CA GLU A 94 13.03 -8.15 9.21
C GLU A 94 13.22 -7.24 10.45
N LEU A 95 12.13 -6.63 10.96
CA LEU A 95 12.15 -5.83 12.21
C LEU A 95 12.21 -6.72 13.47
#